data_AF-A0A962U230-F1
#
_entry.id   AF-A0A962U230-F1
#
_cell.length_a   1.000
_cell.length_b   1.000
_cell.length_c   1.000
_cell.angle_alpha   90.00
_cell.angle_beta   90.00
_cell.angle_gamma   90.00
#
_symmetry.space_group_name_H-M   'P 1'
#
loop_
_entity.id
_entity.type
_entity.pdbx_description
1 polymer ?
#
loop_
_entity_poly.entity_id
_entity_poly.type
_entity_poly.pdbx_seq_one_letter_code
_entity_poly.pdbx_strand_id
1 'polypeptide(L)'
;MNDEVNSLEISAHAGNETGLEQLRQQLEDQRLEIETLRKRRSKAVRQFKREEELKPYQAELIKLQQHLEQTRKRMIILFEGRDAAGKGGTIRRVTRYMNEKHYR
;
A
#
# COMPACT_ATOMS: atom_id res chain seq x y z
N MET A 1 -13.99 -52.67 -37.04
CA MET A 1 -14.18 -52.69 -35.57
C MET A 1 -13.08 -51.94 -34.82
N ASN A 2 -11.84 -51.81 -35.33
CA ASN A 2 -10.79 -51.04 -34.65
C ASN A 2 -10.80 -49.52 -34.93
N ASP A 3 -11.44 -49.05 -35.99
CA ASP A 3 -11.47 -47.61 -36.33
C ASP A 3 -12.48 -46.80 -35.51
N GLU A 4 -13.60 -47.40 -35.07
CA GLU A 4 -14.59 -46.71 -34.21
C GLU A 4 -14.08 -46.55 -32.77
N VAL A 5 -13.33 -47.52 -32.24
CA VAL A 5 -12.76 -47.48 -30.88
C VAL A 5 -11.68 -46.39 -30.78
N ASN A 6 -10.87 -46.21 -31.82
CA ASN A 6 -9.84 -45.16 -31.85
C ASN A 6 -10.44 -43.74 -31.90
N SER A 7 -11.61 -43.57 -32.54
CA SER A 7 -12.30 -42.28 -32.61
C SER A 7 -12.92 -41.82 -31.27
N LEU A 8 -13.37 -42.77 -30.43
CA LEU A 8 -13.92 -42.52 -29.10
C LEU A 8 -12.83 -42.19 -28.07
N GLU A 9 -11.66 -42.83 -28.15
CA GLU A 9 -10.52 -42.48 -27.30
C GLU A 9 -9.97 -41.07 -27.60
N ILE A 10 -9.88 -40.69 -28.88
CA ILE A 10 -9.45 -39.34 -29.29
C ILE A 10 -10.43 -38.26 -28.80
N SER A 11 -11.74 -38.53 -28.85
CA SER A 11 -12.79 -37.63 -28.35
C SER A 11 -12.73 -37.46 -26.81
N ALA A 12 -12.53 -38.56 -26.07
CA ALA A 12 -12.39 -38.54 -24.62
C ALA A 12 -11.08 -37.87 -24.16
N HIS A 13 -10.00 -38.00 -24.92
CA HIS A 13 -8.74 -37.33 -24.65
C HIS A 13 -8.81 -35.82 -24.93
N ALA A 14 -9.44 -35.39 -26.03
CA ALA A 14 -9.58 -33.97 -26.38
C ALA A 14 -10.38 -33.17 -25.34
N GLY A 15 -11.49 -33.72 -24.82
CA GLY A 15 -12.31 -33.07 -23.78
C GLY A 15 -11.61 -32.94 -22.42
N ASN A 16 -10.75 -33.91 -22.07
CA ASN A 16 -9.92 -33.87 -20.87
C ASN A 16 -8.75 -32.89 -21.01
N GLU A 17 -8.15 -32.79 -22.20
CA GLU A 17 -7.10 -31.82 -22.50
C GLU A 17 -7.61 -30.37 -22.37
N THR A 18 -8.84 -30.10 -22.83
CA THR A 18 -9.43 -28.75 -22.69
C THR A 18 -9.72 -28.40 -21.24
N GLY A 19 -10.22 -29.35 -20.44
CA GLY A 19 -10.46 -29.14 -19.01
C GLY A 19 -9.17 -28.97 -18.21
N LEU A 20 -8.12 -29.72 -18.55
CA LEU A 20 -6.79 -29.58 -17.94
C LEU A 20 -6.14 -28.24 -18.29
N GLU A 21 -6.31 -27.76 -19.52
CA GLU A 21 -5.81 -26.46 -19.95
C GLU A 21 -6.53 -25.31 -19.25
N GLN A 22 -7.87 -25.39 -19.12
CA GLN A 22 -8.65 -24.43 -18.34
C GLN A 22 -8.24 -24.40 -16.86
N LEU A 23 -8.02 -25.56 -16.24
CA LEU A 23 -7.58 -25.63 -14.85
C LEU A 23 -6.16 -25.06 -14.68
N ARG A 24 -5.25 -25.30 -15.63
CA ARG A 24 -3.91 -24.70 -15.65
C ARG A 24 -3.98 -23.18 -15.75
N GLN A 25 -4.81 -22.66 -16.66
CA GLN A 25 -5.01 -21.21 -16.81
C GLN A 25 -5.58 -20.60 -15.52
N GLN A 26 -6.58 -21.24 -14.92
CA GLN A 26 -7.15 -20.78 -13.66
C GLN A 26 -6.12 -20.77 -12.52
N LEU A 27 -5.26 -21.79 -12.43
CA LEU A 27 -4.17 -21.81 -11.45
C LEU A 27 -3.13 -20.72 -11.69
N GLU A 28 -2.85 -20.39 -12.95
CA GLU A 28 -1.95 -19.30 -13.32
C GLU A 28 -2.53 -17.93 -12.93
N ASP A 29 -3.80 -17.70 -13.24
CA ASP A 29 -4.52 -16.47 -12.88
C ASP A 29 -4.58 -16.28 -11.37
N GLN A 30 -4.88 -17.34 -10.62
CA GLN A 30 -4.88 -17.31 -9.15
C GLN A 30 -3.49 -17.02 -8.58
N ARG A 31 -2.43 -17.56 -9.17
CA ARG A 31 -1.05 -17.26 -8.76
C ARG A 31 -0.72 -15.79 -8.96
N LEU A 32 -1.08 -15.23 -10.12
CA LEU A 32 -0.90 -13.82 -10.42
C LEU A 32 -1.68 -12.95 -9.44
N GLU A 33 -2.94 -13.28 -9.17
CA GLU A 33 -3.76 -12.57 -8.20
C GLU A 33 -3.13 -12.57 -6.81
N ILE A 34 -2.71 -13.74 -6.31
CA ILE A 34 -2.02 -13.87 -5.02
C ILE A 34 -0.75 -13.01 -4.97
N GLU A 35 0.03 -12.99 -6.05
CA GLU A 35 1.23 -12.16 -6.12
C GLU A 35 0.90 -10.66 -6.00
N THR A 36 -0.12 -10.19 -6.72
CA THR A 36 -0.56 -8.78 -6.65
C THR A 36 -1.05 -8.41 -5.26
N LEU A 37 -1.84 -9.28 -4.62
CA LEU A 37 -2.35 -9.09 -3.26
C LEU A 37 -1.21 -9.05 -2.25
N ARG A 38 -0.21 -9.94 -2.38
CA ARG A 38 0.99 -9.94 -1.54
C ARG A 38 1.78 -8.63 -1.67
N LYS A 39 1.95 -8.12 -2.90
CA LYS A 39 2.62 -6.82 -3.15
C LYS A 39 1.85 -5.67 -2.49
N ARG A 40 0.52 -5.61 -2.67
CA ARG A 40 -0.35 -4.58 -2.05
C ARG A 40 -0.27 -4.63 -0.53
N ARG A 41 -0.43 -5.82 0.06
CA ARG A 41 -0.32 -6.04 1.51
C ARG A 41 1.05 -5.58 2.03
N SER A 42 2.13 -5.98 1.36
CA SER A 42 3.49 -5.59 1.73
C SER A 42 3.68 -4.07 1.74
N LYS A 43 3.14 -3.36 0.73
CA LYS A 43 3.14 -1.90 0.67
C LYS A 43 2.33 -1.28 1.81
N ALA A 44 1.14 -1.79 2.09
CA ALA A 44 0.27 -1.31 3.18
C ALA A 44 0.95 -1.47 4.55
N VAL A 45 1.54 -2.64 4.82
CA VAL A 45 2.29 -2.89 6.08
C VAL A 45 3.47 -1.93 6.22
N ARG A 46 4.24 -1.68 5.15
CA ARG A 46 5.33 -0.68 5.19
C ARG A 46 4.84 0.74 5.44
N GLN A 47 3.69 1.10 4.89
CA GLN A 47 3.10 2.41 5.15
C GLN A 47 2.66 2.53 6.60
N PHE A 48 1.92 1.53 7.11
CA PHE A 48 1.47 1.49 8.50
C PHE A 48 2.63 1.61 9.48
N LYS A 49 3.71 0.81 9.31
CA LYS A 49 4.89 0.88 10.19
C LYS A 49 5.52 2.28 10.21
N ARG A 50 5.68 2.91 9.05
CA ARG A 50 6.21 4.29 8.98
C ARG A 50 5.30 5.29 9.67
N GLU A 51 3.98 5.11 9.60
CA GLU A 51 3.04 5.97 10.30
C GLU A 51 3.11 5.77 11.82
N GLU A 52 3.24 4.53 12.30
CA GLU A 52 3.46 4.22 13.72
C GLU A 52 4.77 4.84 14.25
N GLU A 53 5.86 4.76 13.48
CA GLU A 53 7.16 5.34 13.84
C GLU A 53 7.11 6.88 14.00
N LEU A 54 6.18 7.56 13.31
CA LEU A 54 6.02 9.00 13.40
C LEU A 54 5.19 9.46 14.61
N LYS A 55 4.36 8.58 15.20
CA LYS A 55 3.45 8.94 16.30
C LYS A 55 4.16 9.53 17.53
N PRO A 56 5.29 8.98 18.02
CA PRO A 56 5.97 9.55 19.18
C PRO A 56 6.43 10.99 18.93
N TYR A 57 6.97 11.27 17.74
CA TYR A 57 7.41 12.61 17.38
C TYR A 57 6.26 13.61 17.24
N GLN A 58 5.09 13.15 16.79
CA GLN A 58 3.89 13.98 16.77
C GLN A 58 3.43 14.36 18.18
N ALA A 59 3.56 13.45 19.15
CA ALA A 59 3.29 13.77 20.56
C ALA A 59 4.29 14.81 21.11
N GLU A 60 5.57 14.69 20.77
CA GLU A 60 6.59 15.69 21.17
C GLU A 60 6.34 17.06 20.53
N LEU A 61 5.85 17.11 19.29
CA LEU A 61 5.47 18.36 18.63
C LEU A 61 4.31 19.07 19.36
N ILE A 62 3.33 18.33 19.87
CA ILE A 62 2.23 18.88 20.68
C ILE A 62 2.78 19.45 22.01
N LYS A 63 3.69 18.73 22.67
CA LYS A 63 4.34 19.21 23.89
C LYS A 63 5.15 20.49 23.64
N LEU A 64 5.87 20.54 22.52
CA LEU A 64 6.60 21.73 22.09
C LEU A 64 5.65 22.91 21.87
N GLN A 65 4.52 22.70 21.19
CA GLN A 65 3.50 23.74 20.99
C GLN A 65 3.00 24.29 22.34
N GLN A 66 2.62 23.39 23.27
CA GLN A 66 2.17 23.78 24.61
C GLN A 66 3.25 24.56 25.37
N HIS A 67 4.52 24.16 25.27
CA HIS A 67 5.63 24.87 25.89
C HIS A 67 5.80 26.28 25.32
N LEU A 68 5.72 26.44 23.99
CA LEU A 68 5.81 27.76 23.35
C LEU A 68 4.68 28.69 23.80
N GLU A 69 3.47 28.17 23.92
CA GLU A 69 2.30 28.92 24.42
C GLU A 69 2.49 29.36 25.87
N GLN A 70 2.87 28.44 26.76
CA GLN A 70 3.08 28.71 28.19
C GLN A 70 4.21 29.74 28.41
N THR A 71 5.27 29.66 27.61
CA THR A 71 6.43 30.55 27.69
C THR A 71 6.29 31.83 26.87
N ARG A 72 5.18 32.00 26.15
CA ARG A 72 4.93 33.11 25.21
C ARG A 72 6.04 33.28 24.16
N LYS A 73 6.66 32.18 23.75
CA LYS A 73 7.70 32.15 22.71
C LYS A 73 7.08 31.91 21.34
N ARG A 74 7.74 32.43 20.30
CA ARG A 74 7.35 32.25 18.90
C ARG A 74 8.40 31.40 18.19
N MET A 75 7.96 30.50 17.31
CA MET A 75 8.81 29.64 16.49
C MET A 75 8.38 29.77 15.02
N ILE A 76 9.36 29.77 14.11
CA ILE A 76 9.13 29.75 12.67
C ILE A 76 9.85 28.52 12.11
N ILE A 77 9.19 27.76 11.26
CA ILE A 77 9.76 26.59 10.57
C ILE A 77 9.69 26.84 9.06
N LEU A 78 10.86 26.87 8.40
CA LEU A 78 10.96 27.06 6.96
C LEU A 78 11.19 25.72 6.26
N PHE A 79 10.40 25.44 5.22
CA PHE A 79 10.53 24.24 4.39
C PHE A 79 10.99 24.63 2.99
N GLU A 80 12.25 24.32 2.67
CA GLU A 80 12.88 24.57 1.36
C GLU A 80 12.96 23.32 0.48
N GLY A 81 13.09 23.50 -0.84
CA GLY A 81 13.24 22.40 -1.80
C GLY A 81 12.67 22.67 -3.18
N ARG A 82 13.08 21.86 -4.17
CA ARG A 82 12.60 21.95 -5.57
C ARG A 82 11.11 21.65 -5.70
N ASP A 83 10.54 22.02 -6.84
CA ASP A 83 9.17 21.64 -7.19
C ASP A 83 9.00 20.11 -7.14
N ALA A 84 7.84 19.67 -6.64
CA ALA A 84 7.52 18.27 -6.37
C ALA A 84 8.43 17.53 -5.35
N ALA A 85 9.31 18.22 -4.61
CA ALA A 85 10.13 17.58 -3.55
C ALA A 85 9.32 17.08 -2.33
N GLY A 86 8.02 17.39 -2.27
CA GLY A 86 7.12 16.89 -1.22
C GLY A 86 6.98 17.81 0.00
N LYS A 87 7.37 19.09 -0.10
CA LYS A 87 7.26 20.10 0.97
C LYS A 87 5.87 20.13 1.63
N GLY A 88 4.81 20.22 0.83
CA GLY A 88 3.43 20.24 1.34
C GLY A 88 3.01 18.97 2.07
N GLY A 89 3.54 17.81 1.66
CA GLY A 89 3.30 16.54 2.36
C GLY A 89 3.98 16.50 3.73
N THR A 90 5.16 17.11 3.86
CA THR A 90 5.87 17.23 5.13
C THR A 90 5.17 18.22 6.06
N ILE A 91 4.79 19.40 5.58
CA ILE A 91 3.99 20.38 6.35
C ILE A 91 2.74 19.69 6.89
N ARG A 92 1.96 19.01 6.04
CA ARG A 92 0.75 18.29 6.45
C ARG A 92 1.00 17.22 7.51
N ARG A 93 2.16 16.58 7.53
CA ARG A 93 2.49 15.55 8.55
C ARG A 93 2.88 16.18 9.89
N VAL A 94 3.56 17.33 9.87
CA VAL A 94 3.93 18.09 11.06
C VAL A 94 2.68 18.72 11.69
N THR A 95 1.80 19.31 10.89
CA THR A 95 0.63 20.04 11.38
C THR A 95 -0.59 19.17 11.68
N ARG A 96 -0.63 17.91 11.23
CA ARG A 96 -1.80 16.99 11.31
C ARG A 96 -2.52 16.97 12.66
N TYR A 97 -1.77 17.06 13.76
CA TYR A 97 -2.28 16.97 15.12
C TYR A 97 -2.01 18.23 15.97
N MET A 98 -1.48 19.29 15.34
CA MET A 98 -1.29 20.57 16.01
C MET A 98 -2.62 21.33 16.07
N ASN A 99 -2.81 22.16 17.10
CA ASN A 99 -4.00 22.99 17.19
C ASN A 99 -3.95 24.16 16.19
N GLU A 100 -4.86 24.18 15.22
CA GLU A 100 -4.98 25.16 14.13
C GLU A 100 -5.12 26.61 14.61
N LYS A 101 -5.59 26.85 15.84
CA LYS A 101 -5.71 28.20 16.38
C LYS A 101 -4.36 28.85 16.72
N HIS A 102 -3.29 28.06 16.79
CA HIS A 102 -2.00 28.48 17.34
C HIS A 102 -0.81 28.28 16.38
N TYR A 103 -1.03 27.79 15.16
CA TYR A 103 -0.03 27.84 14.09
C TYR A 103 -0.59 28.60 12.87
N ARG A 104 0.30 29.22 12.10
CA ARG A 104 -0.02 29.94 10.86
C ARG A 104 1.00 29.57 9.79
#